data_AF-A0A8H5TNI2-F1
#
_entry.id   AF-A0A8H5TNI2-F1
#
_cell.length_a   1.000
_cell.length_b   1.000
_cell.length_c   1.000
_cell.angle_alpha   90.00
_cell.angle_beta   90.00
_cell.angle_gamma   90.00
#
_symmetry.space_group_name_H-M   'P 1'
#
loop_
_entity.id
_entity.type
_entity.pdbx_description
1 polymer ?
#
loop_
_entity_poly.entity_id
_entity_poly.type
_entity_poly.pdbx_seq_one_letter_code
_entity_poly.pdbx_strand_id
1 'polypeptide(L)'
;MDIVIRCFAELTKHPETTLDITVPARLSDEALIAAPVPPVTDLKELFSRCPEYRLLSSPLGPTQFRVPRTDKPLQNAGCTFVIQDQIVRDLKEKLAYTRLTDSKHLPSAFTCLAATTWAHVTKARIASLSSEASLAGEARLMISVDWRRRISSDAISSSSGNAIALPIASINKSTMLAACNEDQRIAYSALAAIARAIDEAILSVNDDFVATRTALFHGVPDPQLIGLDFDLSDPLDFYLNTWRHFGTRTRWDFPGLDKQDCERGVAPDALRRAQAGFGTGAGLVLPETDGTKFEVLITLDVEAMEYLCNSRSWQRWVKTQRL
;
A
#
# COMPACT_ATOMS: atom_id res chain seq x y z
N MET A 1 -20.82 10.71 15.65
CA MET A 1 -19.97 11.58 14.80
C MET A 1 -19.62 12.91 15.47
N ASP A 2 -20.49 13.46 16.33
CA ASP A 2 -20.32 14.78 16.98
C ASP A 2 -19.18 14.85 18.03
N ILE A 3 -18.89 13.76 18.75
CA ILE A 3 -17.83 13.72 19.78
C ILE A 3 -16.43 13.86 19.17
N VAL A 4 -16.12 13.16 18.08
CA VAL A 4 -14.78 13.16 17.49
C VAL A 4 -14.43 14.54 16.91
N ILE A 5 -15.39 15.19 16.26
CA ILE A 5 -15.22 16.54 15.70
C ILE A 5 -15.02 17.56 16.83
N ARG A 6 -15.76 17.44 17.94
CA ARG A 6 -15.58 18.31 19.11
C ARG A 6 -14.24 18.08 19.81
N CYS A 7 -13.83 16.83 19.99
CA CYS A 7 -12.52 16.50 20.56
C CYS A 7 -11.37 17.04 19.70
N PHE A 8 -11.47 16.92 18.38
CA PHE A 8 -10.47 17.47 17.46
C PHE A 8 -10.45 19.01 17.47
N ALA A 9 -11.61 19.65 17.50
CA ALA A 9 -11.72 21.10 17.59
C ALA A 9 -11.11 21.65 18.89
N GLU A 10 -11.37 21.00 20.04
CA GLU A 10 -10.77 21.37 21.33
C GLU A 10 -9.25 21.11 21.36
N LEU A 11 -8.77 20.02 20.76
CA LEU A 11 -7.34 19.72 20.63
C LEU A 11 -6.56 20.79 19.85
N THR A 12 -7.21 21.48 18.91
CA THR A 12 -6.56 22.49 18.05
C THR A 12 -6.68 23.93 18.57
N LYS A 13 -7.42 24.17 19.66
CA LYS A 13 -7.65 25.53 20.18
C LYS A 13 -6.44 26.14 20.90
N HIS A 14 -5.58 25.32 21.49
CA HIS A 14 -4.48 25.79 22.34
C HIS A 14 -3.17 25.03 22.04
N PRO A 15 -2.39 25.47 21.02
CA PRO A 15 -1.21 24.75 20.54
C PRO A 15 -0.02 24.71 21.52
N GLU A 16 -0.06 25.49 22.61
CA GLU A 16 1.04 25.63 23.59
C GLU A 16 0.86 24.72 24.83
N THR A 17 -0.28 24.05 24.99
CA THR A 17 -0.56 23.17 26.14
C THR A 17 -0.35 21.70 25.78
N THR A 18 0.79 21.14 26.18
CA THR A 18 0.95 19.69 26.34
C THR A 18 0.17 19.26 27.58
N LEU A 19 -0.88 18.48 27.42
CA LEU A 19 -1.64 17.91 28.54
C LEU A 19 -1.69 16.38 28.50
N ASP A 20 -1.52 15.85 29.71
CA ASP A 20 -1.37 14.46 30.11
C ASP A 20 -2.52 13.57 29.61
N ILE A 21 -2.18 12.52 28.85
CA ILE A 21 -3.15 11.58 28.24
C ILE A 21 -3.39 10.41 29.20
N THR A 22 -3.73 10.70 30.46
CA THR A 22 -4.18 9.65 31.37
C THR A 22 -5.65 9.33 31.05
N VAL A 23 -5.87 8.21 30.36
CA VAL A 23 -7.20 7.69 30.03
C VAL A 23 -7.99 7.42 31.31
N PRO A 24 -9.21 7.98 31.51
CA PRO A 24 -10.03 7.66 32.66
C PRO A 24 -10.38 6.17 32.68
N ALA A 25 -10.10 5.50 33.79
CA ALA A 25 -10.23 4.06 34.03
C ALA A 25 -11.68 3.50 34.04
N ARG A 26 -12.60 4.02 33.23
CA ARG A 26 -14.04 3.64 33.23
C ARG A 26 -14.54 2.97 31.95
N LEU A 27 -13.68 2.27 31.22
CA LEU A 27 -14.10 1.38 30.12
C LEU A 27 -13.66 -0.09 30.36
N SER A 28 -13.44 -0.46 31.62
CA SER A 28 -12.74 -1.70 32.01
C SER A 28 -13.63 -2.89 32.36
N ASP A 29 -14.96 -2.82 32.26
CA ASP A 29 -15.82 -3.81 32.92
C ASP A 29 -16.67 -4.72 32.00
N GLU A 30 -16.45 -4.71 30.68
CA GLU A 30 -16.93 -5.79 29.82
C GLU A 30 -15.77 -6.40 29.03
N ALA A 31 -14.92 -7.12 29.74
CA ALA A 31 -14.03 -8.10 29.15
C ALA A 31 -14.90 -9.19 28.49
N LEU A 32 -15.17 -9.03 27.19
CA LEU A 32 -15.49 -10.15 26.32
C LEU A 32 -14.44 -11.23 26.59
N ILE A 33 -14.87 -12.33 27.21
CA ILE A 33 -14.02 -13.46 27.56
C ILE A 33 -13.38 -13.96 26.26
N ALA A 34 -12.14 -13.53 26.03
CA ALA A 34 -11.33 -14.01 24.94
C ALA A 34 -11.10 -15.51 25.16
N ALA A 35 -11.33 -16.30 24.13
CA ALA A 35 -11.04 -17.73 24.14
C ALA A 35 -9.59 -17.98 24.61
N PRO A 36 -9.32 -19.11 25.31
CA PRO A 36 -8.02 -19.40 25.85
C PRO A 36 -6.96 -19.39 24.74
N VAL A 37 -6.04 -18.44 24.84
CA VAL A 37 -4.89 -18.29 23.94
C VAL A 37 -4.02 -19.54 24.08
N PRO A 38 -3.66 -20.24 22.97
CA PRO A 38 -2.76 -21.38 23.01
C PRO A 38 -1.43 -21.01 23.71
N PRO A 39 -0.68 -21.97 24.27
CA PRO A 39 0.59 -21.70 24.93
C PRO A 39 1.51 -20.90 24.01
N VAL A 40 2.11 -19.85 24.57
CA VAL A 40 2.95 -18.86 23.88
C VAL A 40 3.99 -19.58 23.01
N THR A 41 3.75 -19.59 21.71
CA THR A 41 4.73 -19.96 20.69
C THR A 41 6.00 -19.13 20.91
N ASP A 42 7.19 -19.72 20.77
CA ASP A 42 8.46 -18.99 20.88
C ASP A 42 8.40 -17.73 20.00
N LEU A 43 8.68 -16.56 20.58
CA LEU A 43 8.63 -15.27 19.87
C LEU A 43 9.48 -15.31 18.58
N LYS A 44 10.58 -16.07 18.58
CA LYS A 44 11.41 -16.29 17.38
C LYS A 44 10.66 -17.02 16.27
N GLU A 45 9.85 -18.00 16.61
CA GLU A 45 9.00 -18.72 15.65
C GLU A 45 7.89 -17.83 15.11
N LEU A 46 7.32 -16.94 15.95
CA LEU A 46 6.34 -15.96 15.48
C LEU A 46 6.96 -14.98 14.46
N PHE A 47 8.17 -14.49 14.71
CA PHE A 47 8.89 -13.65 13.74
C PHE A 47 9.23 -14.39 12.45
N SER A 48 9.60 -15.68 12.50
CA SER A 48 9.88 -16.45 11.27
C SER A 48 8.64 -16.67 10.40
N ARG A 49 7.44 -16.69 11.01
CA ARG A 49 6.14 -16.79 10.32
C ARG A 49 5.55 -15.44 9.88
N CYS A 50 6.15 -14.35 10.33
CA CYS A 50 5.75 -12.97 10.06
C CYS A 50 6.91 -12.18 9.43
N PRO A 51 7.38 -12.60 8.23
CA PRO A 51 8.60 -12.07 7.61
C PRO A 51 8.51 -10.58 7.25
N GLU A 52 7.32 -9.99 7.25
CA GLU A 52 7.12 -8.56 7.06
C GLU A 52 7.50 -7.72 8.30
N TYR A 53 7.68 -8.36 9.46
CA TYR A 53 7.97 -7.69 10.73
C TYR A 53 9.36 -8.02 11.25
N ARG A 54 9.93 -7.06 11.99
CA ARG A 54 11.20 -7.20 12.71
C ARG A 54 11.10 -6.60 14.10
N LEU A 55 12.01 -6.98 14.99
CA LEU A 55 12.17 -6.31 16.28
C LEU A 55 13.05 -5.06 16.12
N LEU A 56 12.61 -3.96 16.73
CA LEU A 56 13.30 -2.68 16.80
C LEU A 56 14.11 -2.58 18.10
N SER A 57 15.16 -1.77 18.06
CA SER A 57 15.93 -1.40 19.25
C SER A 57 15.26 -0.29 20.08
N SER A 58 14.23 0.37 19.54
CA SER A 58 13.50 1.47 20.19
C SER A 58 12.01 1.42 19.81
N PRO A 59 11.10 1.93 20.68
CA PRO A 59 9.66 1.84 20.48
C PRO A 59 9.17 2.90 19.48
N LEU A 60 9.34 2.63 18.18
CA LEU A 60 8.93 3.54 17.08
C LEU A 60 7.89 2.91 16.13
N GLY A 61 7.48 1.69 16.44
CA GLY A 61 6.55 0.87 15.68
C GLY A 61 5.08 1.26 15.78
N PRO A 62 4.18 0.46 15.16
CA PRO A 62 4.46 -0.75 14.37
C PRO A 62 4.75 -0.48 12.89
N THR A 63 4.71 0.79 12.48
CA THR A 63 4.75 1.19 11.05
C THR A 63 6.14 1.64 10.58
N GLN A 64 7.17 1.53 11.42
CA GLN A 64 8.51 2.01 11.11
C GLN A 64 9.24 1.06 10.16
N PHE A 65 9.52 1.53 8.95
CA PHE A 65 10.38 0.85 7.98
C PHE A 65 11.84 0.78 8.45
N ARG A 66 12.65 -0.04 7.77
CA ARG A 66 14.11 0.07 7.87
C ARG A 66 14.53 1.46 7.39
N VAL A 67 15.43 2.07 8.16
CA VAL A 67 16.02 3.36 7.82
C VAL A 67 17.44 3.06 7.34
N PRO A 68 17.79 3.39 6.09
CA PRO A 68 19.16 3.23 5.64
C PRO A 68 20.09 4.11 6.48
N ARG A 69 21.27 3.60 6.81
CA ARG A 69 22.35 4.42 7.35
C ARG A 69 22.94 5.22 6.19
N THR A 70 22.43 6.41 5.94
CA THR A 70 22.98 7.30 4.92
C THR A 70 23.09 8.71 5.48
N ASP A 71 24.30 9.27 5.42
CA ASP A 71 24.61 10.60 5.94
C ASP A 71 24.14 11.72 5.00
N LYS A 72 23.67 11.38 3.80
CA LYS A 72 23.17 12.34 2.80
C LYS A 72 21.64 12.39 2.83
N PRO A 73 21.04 13.59 2.85
CA PRO A 73 19.60 13.73 2.69
C PRO A 73 19.18 13.24 1.31
N LEU A 74 18.31 12.22 1.25
CA LEU A 74 17.69 11.74 0.03
C LEU A 74 16.70 12.81 -0.47
N GLN A 75 16.97 13.36 -1.65
CA GLN A 75 16.00 14.19 -2.35
C GLN A 75 15.00 13.29 -3.07
N ASN A 76 13.74 13.39 -2.68
CA ASN A 76 12.66 12.60 -3.26
C ASN A 76 11.71 13.50 -4.05
N ALA A 77 11.19 12.95 -5.14
CA ALA A 77 10.13 13.53 -5.94
C ALA A 77 8.89 12.63 -5.89
N GLY A 78 7.72 13.23 -6.00
CA GLY A 78 6.49 12.49 -6.22
C GLY A 78 5.77 12.98 -7.45
N CYS A 79 5.11 12.05 -8.11
CA CYS A 79 4.39 12.35 -9.32
C CYS A 79 3.13 11.50 -9.48
N THR A 80 2.07 12.11 -9.99
CA THR A 80 0.82 11.41 -10.29
C THR A 80 0.79 11.02 -11.75
N PHE A 81 0.64 9.73 -12.00
CA PHE A 81 0.50 9.15 -13.34
C PHE A 81 -0.94 8.75 -13.60
N VAL A 82 -1.47 9.15 -14.75
CA VAL A 82 -2.85 8.82 -15.18
C VAL A 82 -2.83 7.63 -16.14
N ILE A 83 -3.52 6.55 -15.75
CA ILE A 83 -3.71 5.34 -16.55
C ILE A 83 -5.20 5.24 -16.91
N GLN A 84 -5.52 5.13 -18.19
CA GLN A 84 -6.92 5.03 -18.63
C GLN A 84 -7.53 3.69 -18.23
N ASP A 85 -8.81 3.66 -17.87
CA ASP A 85 -9.50 2.42 -17.50
C ASP A 85 -9.43 1.37 -18.62
N GLN A 86 -9.60 1.80 -19.88
CA GLN A 86 -9.50 0.92 -21.04
C GLN A 86 -8.15 0.19 -21.11
N ILE A 87 -7.04 0.87 -20.80
CA ILE A 87 -5.70 0.26 -20.79
C ILE A 87 -5.62 -0.85 -19.73
N VAL A 88 -6.20 -0.62 -18.55
CA VAL A 88 -6.24 -1.61 -17.47
C VAL A 88 -7.13 -2.79 -17.82
N ARG A 89 -8.27 -2.54 -18.47
CA ARG A 89 -9.17 -3.60 -18.97
C ARG A 89 -8.49 -4.47 -20.02
N ASP A 90 -7.86 -3.88 -21.02
CA ASP A 90 -7.13 -4.60 -22.06
C ASP A 90 -5.98 -5.42 -21.46
N LEU A 91 -5.25 -4.86 -20.48
CA LEU A 91 -4.21 -5.57 -19.76
C LEU A 91 -4.80 -6.77 -19.00
N LYS A 92 -5.89 -6.58 -18.26
CA LYS A 92 -6.56 -7.64 -17.52
C LYS A 92 -6.95 -8.82 -18.41
N GLU A 93 -7.51 -8.54 -19.58
CA GLU A 93 -7.88 -9.56 -20.57
C GLU A 93 -6.64 -10.32 -21.08
N LYS A 94 -5.57 -9.60 -21.42
CA LYS A 94 -4.30 -10.21 -21.87
C LYS A 94 -3.65 -11.07 -20.79
N LEU A 95 -3.63 -10.60 -19.54
CA LEU A 95 -3.06 -11.36 -18.43
C LEU A 95 -3.89 -12.60 -18.11
N ALA A 96 -5.22 -12.52 -18.24
CA ALA A 96 -6.11 -13.67 -18.10
C ALA A 96 -5.79 -14.75 -19.15
N TYR A 97 -5.62 -14.37 -20.42
CA TYR A 97 -5.31 -15.30 -21.50
C TYR A 97 -3.92 -15.95 -21.36
N THR A 98 -2.96 -15.22 -20.78
CA THR A 98 -1.57 -15.68 -20.64
C THR A 98 -1.39 -16.69 -19.49
N ARG A 99 -2.38 -16.86 -18.61
CA ARG A 99 -2.33 -17.85 -17.52
C ARG A 99 -2.57 -19.26 -18.09
N LEU A 100 -1.49 -20.04 -18.19
CA LEU A 100 -1.49 -21.45 -18.62
C LEU A 100 -2.15 -22.43 -17.62
N THR A 101 -2.53 -21.97 -16.42
CA THR A 101 -3.00 -22.81 -15.32
C THR A 101 -4.40 -22.37 -14.88
N ASP A 102 -5.23 -23.35 -14.47
CA ASP A 102 -6.62 -23.32 -13.96
C ASP A 102 -6.92 -22.37 -12.77
N SER A 103 -6.27 -21.20 -12.70
CA SER A 103 -6.59 -20.24 -11.66
C SER A 103 -7.96 -19.61 -11.98
N LYS A 104 -8.97 -20.02 -11.20
CA LYS A 104 -10.34 -19.49 -11.27
C LYS A 104 -10.44 -17.97 -11.02
N HIS A 105 -9.35 -17.34 -10.57
CA HIS A 105 -9.30 -15.93 -10.24
C HIS A 105 -8.67 -15.11 -11.38
N LEU A 106 -9.49 -14.28 -12.02
CA LEU A 106 -9.06 -13.25 -12.94
C LEU A 106 -8.31 -12.14 -12.18
N PRO A 107 -7.21 -11.59 -12.72
CA PRO A 107 -6.51 -10.46 -12.11
C PRO A 107 -7.45 -9.30 -11.85
N SER A 108 -7.36 -8.68 -10.68
CA SER A 108 -8.12 -7.46 -10.39
C SER A 108 -7.53 -6.25 -11.14
N ALA A 109 -8.29 -5.17 -11.26
CA ALA A 109 -7.75 -3.91 -11.79
C ALA A 109 -6.59 -3.39 -10.93
N PHE A 110 -6.68 -3.54 -9.60
CA PHE A 110 -5.58 -3.24 -8.68
C PHE A 110 -4.34 -4.10 -8.99
N THR A 111 -4.50 -5.41 -9.19
CA THR A 111 -3.40 -6.32 -9.52
C THR A 111 -2.69 -5.90 -10.81
N CYS A 112 -3.45 -5.51 -11.84
CA CYS A 112 -2.89 -5.05 -13.11
C CYS A 112 -2.09 -3.75 -12.95
N LEU A 113 -2.63 -2.78 -12.20
CA LEU A 113 -1.96 -1.53 -11.88
C LEU A 113 -0.69 -1.79 -11.06
N ALA A 114 -0.80 -2.58 -10.00
CA ALA A 114 0.29 -2.93 -9.10
C ALA A 114 1.44 -3.64 -9.83
N ALA A 115 1.14 -4.64 -10.64
CA ALA A 115 2.14 -5.37 -11.42
C ALA A 115 2.91 -4.45 -12.37
N THR A 116 2.19 -3.58 -13.08
CA THR A 116 2.79 -2.66 -14.04
C THR A 116 3.61 -1.59 -13.33
N THR A 117 3.05 -0.95 -12.31
CA THR A 117 3.75 0.08 -11.52
C THR A 117 5.01 -0.48 -10.86
N TRP A 118 4.90 -1.63 -10.18
CA TRP A 118 6.03 -2.24 -9.47
C TRP A 118 7.16 -2.59 -10.43
N ALA A 119 6.89 -3.25 -11.56
CA ALA A 119 7.90 -3.59 -12.55
C ALA A 119 8.66 -2.36 -13.08
N HIS A 120 7.92 -1.34 -13.50
CA HIS A 120 8.50 -0.15 -14.11
C HIS A 120 9.24 0.73 -13.09
N VAL A 121 8.74 0.83 -11.85
CA VAL A 121 9.43 1.51 -10.76
C VAL A 121 10.72 0.80 -10.40
N THR A 122 10.70 -0.52 -10.21
CA THR A 122 11.92 -1.29 -9.90
C THR A 122 12.97 -1.13 -11.01
N LYS A 123 12.57 -1.19 -12.29
CA LYS A 123 13.48 -0.93 -13.41
C LYS A 123 14.09 0.48 -13.35
N ALA A 124 13.27 1.50 -13.11
CA ALA A 124 13.74 2.89 -13.04
C ALA A 124 14.73 3.12 -11.88
N ARG A 125 14.46 2.51 -10.71
CA ARG A 125 15.34 2.61 -9.54
C ARG A 125 16.63 1.82 -9.69
N ILE A 126 16.62 0.69 -10.39
CA ILE A 126 17.86 -0.03 -10.72
C ILE A 126 18.70 0.82 -11.68
N ALA A 127 18.06 1.44 -12.69
CA ALA A 127 18.74 2.26 -13.67
C ALA A 127 19.33 3.57 -13.09
N SER A 128 18.79 4.08 -11.98
CA SER A 128 19.36 5.24 -11.30
C SER A 128 20.58 4.90 -10.44
N LEU A 129 20.88 3.63 -10.19
CA LEU A 129 22.07 3.27 -9.42
C LEU A 129 23.36 3.51 -10.21
N SER A 130 24.35 4.10 -9.54
CA SER A 130 25.69 4.28 -10.09
C SER A 130 26.48 2.97 -10.25
N SER A 131 26.02 1.86 -9.65
CA SER A 131 26.64 0.52 -9.77
C SER A 131 25.58 -0.57 -9.65
N GLU A 132 25.38 -1.34 -10.72
CA GLU A 132 24.43 -2.47 -10.77
C GLU A 132 24.93 -3.72 -10.01
N ALA A 133 26.21 -3.75 -9.63
CA ALA A 133 26.92 -4.98 -9.27
C ALA A 133 26.51 -5.63 -7.93
N SER A 134 25.62 -5.01 -7.14
CA SER A 134 25.31 -5.46 -5.77
C SER A 134 23.87 -5.89 -5.51
N LEU A 135 22.94 -5.71 -6.46
CA LEU A 135 21.53 -6.07 -6.24
C LEU A 135 21.28 -7.55 -6.50
N ALA A 136 21.73 -8.42 -5.60
CA ALA A 136 21.35 -9.82 -5.55
C ALA A 136 20.05 -9.96 -4.73
N GLY A 137 19.04 -10.65 -5.28
CA GLY A 137 17.81 -10.94 -4.55
C GLY A 137 16.54 -10.89 -5.40
N GLU A 138 15.43 -11.13 -4.73
CA GLU A 138 14.08 -10.96 -5.25
C GLU A 138 13.61 -9.52 -5.02
N ALA A 139 12.87 -8.97 -5.99
CA ALA A 139 12.08 -7.78 -5.74
C ALA A 139 10.93 -8.15 -4.81
N ARG A 140 10.62 -7.28 -3.85
CA ARG A 140 9.51 -7.45 -2.91
C ARG A 140 8.50 -6.31 -3.05
N LEU A 141 7.22 -6.64 -2.94
CA LEU A 141 6.11 -5.70 -2.92
C LEU A 141 5.31 -5.89 -1.63
N MET A 142 5.30 -4.88 -0.77
CA MET A 142 4.38 -4.84 0.37
C MET A 142 3.06 -4.19 -0.05
N ILE A 143 1.95 -4.86 0.26
CA ILE A 143 0.60 -4.46 -0.18
C ILE A 143 -0.28 -4.24 1.05
N SER A 144 -1.06 -3.15 1.06
CA SER A 144 -2.11 -2.97 2.08
C SER A 144 -3.37 -3.75 1.71
N VAL A 145 -3.80 -4.67 2.60
CA VAL A 145 -5.01 -5.48 2.41
C VAL A 145 -5.97 -5.30 3.57
N ASP A 146 -7.21 -4.87 3.29
CA ASP A 146 -8.28 -4.91 4.29
C ASP A 146 -8.68 -6.36 4.56
N TRP A 147 -8.43 -6.83 5.79
CA TRP A 147 -8.70 -8.20 6.19
C TRP A 147 -10.11 -8.43 6.75
N ARG A 148 -10.91 -7.37 6.99
CA ARG A 148 -12.26 -7.51 7.59
C ARG A 148 -13.18 -8.42 6.79
N ARG A 149 -13.07 -8.39 5.45
CA ARG A 149 -13.90 -9.20 4.54
C ARG A 149 -13.30 -10.58 4.24
N ARG A 150 -12.19 -10.93 4.89
CA ARG A 150 -11.38 -12.12 4.58
C ARG A 150 -11.28 -13.10 5.73
N ILE A 151 -11.75 -12.71 6.90
CA ILE A 151 -11.81 -13.57 8.08
C ILE A 151 -13.24 -14.01 8.32
N SER A 152 -13.41 -15.15 8.99
CA SER A 152 -14.69 -15.82 9.17
C SER A 152 -15.58 -15.21 10.26
N SER A 153 -15.18 -14.06 10.84
CA SER A 153 -15.84 -13.49 12.02
C SER A 153 -16.82 -12.37 11.68
N ASP A 154 -18.11 -12.59 11.98
CA ASP A 154 -19.17 -11.57 12.01
C ASP A 154 -18.97 -10.50 13.11
N ALA A 155 -17.99 -10.70 14.01
CA ALA A 155 -17.83 -9.90 15.23
C ALA A 155 -17.19 -8.52 15.00
N ILE A 156 -16.62 -8.25 13.82
CA ILE A 156 -15.99 -6.95 13.55
C ILE A 156 -17.02 -6.04 12.91
N SER A 157 -17.66 -5.23 13.74
CA SER A 157 -18.52 -4.15 13.28
C SER A 157 -17.76 -3.29 12.25
N SER A 158 -18.48 -2.71 11.29
CA SER A 158 -17.92 -1.79 10.29
C SER A 158 -17.30 -0.51 10.88
N SER A 159 -17.24 -0.38 12.21
CA SER A 159 -16.99 0.84 12.96
C SER A 159 -15.76 0.82 13.87
N SER A 160 -14.84 -0.15 13.81
CA SER A 160 -13.71 -0.12 14.77
C SER A 160 -12.35 -0.53 14.21
N GLY A 161 -11.37 0.36 14.46
CA GLY A 161 -9.93 0.08 14.39
C GLY A 161 -9.28 0.02 13.01
N ASN A 162 -7.95 -0.03 13.01
CA ASN A 162 -7.15 -0.39 11.85
C ASN A 162 -7.34 -1.89 11.56
N ALA A 163 -7.64 -2.25 10.31
CA ALA A 163 -7.78 -3.64 9.88
C ALA A 163 -7.02 -3.90 8.58
N ILE A 164 -5.79 -3.37 8.52
CA ILE A 164 -4.89 -3.55 7.38
C ILE A 164 -3.86 -4.61 7.70
N ALA A 165 -3.75 -5.60 6.82
CA ALA A 165 -2.67 -6.58 6.74
C ALA A 165 -1.65 -6.13 5.69
N LEU A 166 -0.39 -6.54 5.86
CA LEU A 166 0.73 -6.16 5.00
C LEU A 166 1.42 -7.39 4.37
N PRO A 167 0.71 -8.21 3.57
CA PRO A 167 1.37 -9.31 2.86
C PRO A 167 2.44 -8.80 1.90
N ILE A 168 3.45 -9.65 1.65
CA ILE A 168 4.56 -9.39 0.75
C ILE A 168 4.47 -10.35 -0.43
N ALA A 169 4.48 -9.80 -1.65
CA ALA A 169 4.75 -10.57 -2.85
C ALA A 169 6.25 -10.48 -3.18
N SER A 170 6.87 -11.60 -3.56
CA SER A 170 8.28 -11.63 -3.98
C SER A 170 8.39 -12.19 -5.38
N ILE A 171 9.31 -11.62 -6.18
CA ILE A 171 9.57 -12.11 -7.53
C ILE A 171 10.99 -11.83 -7.99
N ASN A 172 11.51 -12.70 -8.87
CA ASN A 172 12.85 -12.55 -9.41
C ASN A 172 13.03 -11.22 -10.16
N LYS A 173 14.17 -10.56 -9.91
CA LYS A 173 14.58 -9.32 -10.58
C LYS A 173 14.52 -9.43 -12.11
N SER A 174 14.94 -10.57 -12.67
CA SER A 174 14.89 -10.82 -14.12
C SER A 174 13.47 -10.76 -14.69
N THR A 175 12.48 -11.26 -13.96
CA THR A 175 11.06 -11.17 -14.34
C THR A 175 10.58 -9.72 -14.33
N MET A 176 10.98 -8.91 -13.34
CA MET A 176 10.67 -7.48 -13.28
C MET A 176 11.19 -6.72 -14.49
N LEU A 177 12.44 -6.99 -14.88
CA LEU A 177 13.04 -6.37 -16.06
C LEU A 177 12.38 -6.86 -17.35
N ALA A 178 12.03 -8.14 -17.44
CA ALA A 178 11.34 -8.72 -18.59
C ALA A 178 9.94 -8.13 -18.80
N ALA A 179 9.21 -7.80 -17.72
CA ALA A 179 7.91 -7.12 -17.79
C ALA A 179 7.97 -5.74 -18.48
N CYS A 180 9.15 -5.12 -18.48
CA CYS A 180 9.42 -3.83 -19.10
C CYS A 180 10.07 -3.94 -20.49
N ASN A 181 10.06 -5.14 -21.11
CA ASN A 181 10.61 -5.38 -22.44
C ASN A 181 9.74 -4.75 -23.54
N GLU A 182 10.36 -4.40 -24.67
CA GLU A 182 9.66 -3.89 -25.86
C GLU A 182 8.88 -5.00 -26.58
N ASP A 183 9.37 -6.25 -26.55
CA ASP A 183 8.63 -7.42 -26.98
C ASP A 183 7.43 -7.64 -26.05
N GLN A 184 6.24 -7.43 -26.60
CA GLN A 184 4.98 -7.53 -25.89
C GLN A 184 4.72 -8.94 -25.35
N ARG A 185 5.13 -10.00 -26.06
CA ARG A 185 4.92 -11.38 -25.60
C ARG A 185 5.75 -11.66 -24.35
N ILE A 186 7.01 -11.22 -24.34
CA ILE A 186 7.89 -11.34 -23.17
C ILE A 186 7.32 -10.50 -22.02
N ALA A 187 6.95 -9.25 -22.29
CA ALA A 187 6.41 -8.33 -21.30
C ALA A 187 5.12 -8.85 -20.64
N TYR A 188 4.14 -9.31 -21.43
CA TYR A 188 2.87 -9.82 -20.90
C TYR A 188 3.04 -11.13 -20.12
N SER A 189 3.92 -12.02 -20.56
CA SER A 189 4.25 -13.24 -19.82
C SER A 189 4.83 -12.92 -18.43
N ALA A 190 5.80 -12.01 -18.38
CA ALA A 190 6.39 -11.57 -17.12
C ALA A 190 5.39 -10.81 -16.22
N LEU A 191 4.58 -9.92 -16.79
CA LEU A 191 3.50 -9.24 -16.05
C LEU A 191 2.46 -10.23 -15.50
N ALA A 192 2.17 -11.32 -16.21
CA ALA A 192 1.24 -12.35 -15.73
C ALA A 192 1.82 -13.10 -14.53
N ALA A 193 3.13 -13.35 -14.51
CA ALA A 193 3.83 -13.93 -13.37
C ALA A 193 3.83 -12.97 -12.16
N ILE A 194 4.11 -11.68 -12.38
CA ILE A 194 4.06 -10.65 -11.33
C ILE A 194 2.64 -10.53 -10.76
N ALA A 195 1.63 -10.42 -11.62
CA ALA A 195 0.23 -10.34 -11.21
C ALA A 195 -0.21 -11.56 -10.40
N ARG A 196 0.33 -12.75 -10.72
CA ARG A 196 0.05 -13.97 -9.94
C ARG A 196 0.65 -13.90 -8.54
N ALA A 197 1.92 -13.51 -8.40
CA ALA A 197 2.57 -13.35 -7.09
C ALA A 197 1.82 -12.34 -6.21
N ILE A 198 1.33 -11.25 -6.80
CA ILE A 198 0.49 -10.25 -6.13
C ILE A 198 -0.84 -10.85 -5.67
N ASP A 199 -1.55 -11.54 -6.56
CA ASP A 199 -2.83 -12.17 -6.23
C ASP A 199 -2.65 -13.21 -5.11
N GLU A 200 -1.60 -14.04 -5.17
CA GLU A 200 -1.27 -15.05 -4.15
C GLU A 200 -1.02 -14.40 -2.78
N ALA A 201 -0.22 -13.32 -2.73
CA ALA A 201 0.03 -12.57 -1.50
C ALA A 201 -1.24 -11.92 -0.92
N ILE A 202 -2.13 -11.41 -1.79
CA ILE A 202 -3.41 -10.84 -1.35
C ILE A 202 -4.34 -11.94 -0.83
N LEU A 203 -4.39 -13.09 -1.51
CA LEU A 203 -5.25 -14.23 -1.15
C LEU A 203 -4.74 -14.98 0.08
N SER A 204 -3.45 -14.89 0.43
CA SER A 204 -2.92 -15.51 1.64
C SER A 204 -3.41 -14.84 2.93
N VAL A 205 -4.01 -13.64 2.85
CA VAL A 205 -4.62 -12.96 3.99
C VAL A 205 -5.95 -13.63 4.33
N ASN A 206 -5.93 -14.47 5.36
CA ASN A 206 -7.06 -15.24 5.89
C ASN A 206 -7.05 -15.21 7.44
N ASP A 207 -7.92 -16.02 8.08
CA ASP A 207 -8.00 -16.15 9.54
C ASP A 207 -6.63 -16.47 10.18
N ASP A 208 -5.92 -17.47 9.66
CA ASP A 208 -4.61 -17.89 10.19
C ASP A 208 -3.54 -16.80 10.04
N PHE A 209 -3.56 -16.10 8.90
CA PHE A 209 -2.68 -14.97 8.65
C PHE A 209 -2.85 -13.93 9.76
N VAL A 210 -4.09 -13.46 9.97
CA VAL A 210 -4.40 -12.45 10.98
C VAL A 210 -4.06 -12.95 12.39
N ALA A 211 -4.49 -14.15 12.76
CA ALA A 211 -4.25 -14.74 14.08
C ALA A 211 -2.75 -14.83 14.40
N THR A 212 -1.92 -15.23 13.43
CA THR A 212 -0.46 -15.34 13.63
C THR A 212 0.17 -13.96 13.92
N ARG A 213 -0.25 -12.90 13.21
CA ARG A 213 0.24 -11.54 13.46
C ARG A 213 -0.26 -11.03 14.81
N THR A 214 -1.53 -11.24 15.12
CA THR A 214 -2.11 -10.87 16.41
C THR A 214 -1.36 -11.54 17.57
N ALA A 215 -0.99 -12.83 17.43
CA ALA A 215 -0.16 -13.51 18.40
C ALA A 215 1.25 -12.87 18.54
N LEU A 216 1.88 -12.48 17.43
CA LEU A 216 3.15 -11.74 17.47
C LEU A 216 3.03 -10.42 18.25
N PHE A 217 2.00 -9.62 17.96
CA PHE A 217 1.78 -8.34 18.66
C PHE A 217 1.51 -8.52 20.16
N HIS A 218 0.84 -9.59 20.57
CA HIS A 218 0.64 -9.91 21.99
C HIS A 218 1.88 -10.54 22.64
N GLY A 219 2.75 -11.18 21.86
CA GLY A 219 3.95 -11.86 22.35
C GLY A 219 5.12 -10.94 22.67
N VAL A 220 5.11 -9.69 22.20
CA VAL A 220 6.13 -8.69 22.53
C VAL A 220 5.75 -7.88 23.79
N PRO A 221 6.72 -7.48 24.63
CA PRO A 221 6.43 -6.65 25.81
C PRO A 221 5.81 -5.29 25.48
N ASP A 222 6.21 -4.73 24.33
CA ASP A 222 5.69 -3.47 23.81
C ASP A 222 5.52 -3.59 22.28
N PRO A 223 4.28 -3.51 21.74
CA PRO A 223 4.00 -3.52 20.30
C PRO A 223 4.75 -2.46 19.49
N GLN A 224 5.18 -1.36 20.11
CA GLN A 224 5.99 -0.33 19.45
C GLN A 224 7.41 -0.82 19.15
N LEU A 225 7.85 -1.94 19.72
CA LEU A 225 9.11 -2.58 19.36
C LEU A 225 9.01 -3.42 18.09
N ILE A 226 7.82 -3.58 17.51
CA ILE A 226 7.67 -4.22 16.20
C ILE A 226 7.86 -3.16 15.13
N GLY A 227 8.62 -3.46 14.08
CA GLY A 227 8.74 -2.60 12.89
C GLY A 227 8.60 -3.41 11.62
N LEU A 228 8.64 -2.74 10.48
CA LEU A 228 8.54 -3.37 9.17
C LEU A 228 9.93 -3.78 8.67
N ASP A 229 10.04 -5.01 8.16
CA ASP A 229 11.27 -5.57 7.62
C ASP A 229 11.48 -5.25 6.14
N PHE A 230 11.31 -3.97 5.84
CA PHE A 230 11.31 -3.43 4.49
C PHE A 230 12.16 -2.16 4.44
N ASP A 231 13.03 -2.06 3.44
CA ASP A 231 13.87 -0.89 3.21
C ASP A 231 13.41 -0.18 1.95
N LEU A 232 12.62 0.88 2.12
CA LEU A 232 12.10 1.63 0.97
C LEU A 232 13.19 2.33 0.16
N SER A 233 14.43 2.42 0.64
CA SER A 233 15.57 2.90 -0.13
C SER A 233 16.21 1.83 -1.01
N ASP A 234 15.98 0.53 -0.74
CA ASP A 234 16.39 -0.56 -1.63
C ASP A 234 15.55 -0.53 -2.93
N PRO A 235 16.17 -0.45 -4.12
CA PRO A 235 15.48 -0.51 -5.42
C PRO A 235 14.56 -1.71 -5.62
N LEU A 236 14.82 -2.82 -4.92
CA LEU A 236 14.06 -4.06 -5.00
C LEU A 236 12.82 -4.07 -4.08
N ASP A 237 12.77 -3.23 -3.07
CA ASP A 237 11.64 -3.10 -2.14
C ASP A 237 10.70 -1.98 -2.61
N PHE A 238 9.41 -2.28 -2.81
CA PHE A 238 8.38 -1.29 -3.11
C PHE A 238 7.15 -1.45 -2.21
N TYR A 239 6.56 -0.34 -1.77
CA TYR A 239 5.32 -0.34 -1.02
C TYR A 239 4.18 0.24 -1.85
N LEU A 240 3.05 -0.47 -1.93
CA LEU A 240 1.89 0.00 -2.68
C LEU A 240 0.61 -0.08 -1.84
N ASN A 241 -0.07 1.06 -1.75
CA ASN A 241 -1.38 1.17 -1.12
C ASN A 241 -2.44 1.58 -2.15
N THR A 242 -3.71 1.36 -1.83
CA THR A 242 -4.85 1.84 -2.62
C THR A 242 -5.86 2.55 -1.73
N TRP A 243 -6.16 3.79 -2.11
CA TRP A 243 -7.29 4.57 -1.61
C TRP A 243 -8.41 4.63 -2.65
N ARG A 244 -8.39 3.75 -3.66
CA ARG A 244 -9.33 3.77 -4.78
C ARG A 244 -10.78 3.91 -4.31
N HIS A 245 -11.13 3.26 -3.20
CA HIS A 245 -12.50 3.22 -2.68
C HIS A 245 -12.83 4.32 -1.66
N PHE A 246 -11.89 5.20 -1.30
CA PHE A 246 -12.10 6.24 -0.29
C PHE A 246 -12.82 7.45 -0.87
N GLY A 247 -13.93 7.86 -0.27
CA GLY A 247 -14.60 9.13 -0.61
C GLY A 247 -15.20 9.23 -2.03
N THR A 248 -15.18 8.15 -2.81
CA THR A 248 -15.58 8.09 -4.23
C THR A 248 -17.01 8.51 -4.54
N ARG A 249 -17.84 8.66 -3.51
CA ARG A 249 -19.27 9.00 -3.63
C ARG A 249 -19.69 10.14 -2.71
N THR A 250 -18.74 10.76 -2.01
CA THR A 250 -19.07 11.84 -1.09
C THR A 250 -19.42 13.07 -1.91
N ARG A 251 -20.60 13.62 -1.64
CA ARG A 251 -21.09 14.85 -2.23
C ARG A 251 -21.44 15.81 -1.11
N TRP A 252 -21.12 17.08 -1.31
CA TRP A 252 -21.35 18.12 -0.32
C TRP A 252 -22.26 19.20 -0.91
N ASP A 253 -23.25 19.63 -0.14
CA ASP A 253 -24.09 20.78 -0.49
C ASP A 253 -23.43 22.05 0.07
N PHE A 254 -22.41 22.55 -0.62
CA PHE A 254 -21.75 23.80 -0.23
C PHE A 254 -22.58 25.01 -0.69
N PRO A 255 -22.91 25.95 0.21
CA PRO A 255 -23.57 27.19 -0.16
C PRO A 255 -22.76 27.96 -1.22
N GLY A 256 -23.39 28.39 -2.31
CA GLY A 256 -22.76 29.20 -3.36
C GLY A 256 -22.16 28.44 -4.55
N LEU A 257 -22.23 27.12 -4.57
CA LEU A 257 -21.99 26.35 -5.80
C LEU A 257 -23.30 26.23 -6.59
N ASP A 258 -23.28 26.64 -7.86
CA ASP A 258 -24.45 26.59 -8.74
C ASP A 258 -24.96 25.15 -8.85
N LYS A 259 -26.18 24.93 -8.36
CA LYS A 259 -26.84 23.61 -8.26
C LYS A 259 -27.30 23.06 -9.60
N GLN A 260 -26.65 23.44 -10.71
CA GLN A 260 -27.24 23.32 -12.04
C GLN A 260 -27.62 21.89 -12.44
N ASP A 261 -27.07 20.83 -11.81
CA ASP A 261 -27.42 19.45 -12.20
C ASP A 261 -27.46 18.39 -11.07
N CYS A 262 -27.50 18.72 -9.78
CA CYS A 262 -27.41 17.68 -8.74
C CYS A 262 -28.28 17.92 -7.50
N GLU A 263 -29.41 17.20 -7.41
CA GLU A 263 -30.24 17.04 -6.18
C GLU A 263 -29.46 16.46 -4.97
N ARG A 264 -28.19 16.08 -5.14
CA ARG A 264 -27.36 15.37 -4.15
C ARG A 264 -26.04 16.08 -3.79
N GLY A 265 -25.85 17.34 -4.15
CA GLY A 265 -24.62 18.10 -3.89
C GLY A 265 -23.50 17.88 -4.91
N VAL A 266 -22.36 18.55 -4.70
CA VAL A 266 -21.20 18.58 -5.61
C VAL A 266 -20.15 17.55 -5.21
N ALA A 267 -19.65 16.79 -6.17
CA ALA A 267 -18.54 15.85 -5.99
C ALA A 267 -17.19 16.58 -6.14
N PRO A 268 -16.12 16.12 -5.49
CA PRO A 268 -14.80 16.74 -5.65
C PRO A 268 -14.23 16.44 -7.05
N ASP A 269 -13.64 17.44 -7.70
CA ASP A 269 -12.94 17.27 -8.98
C ASP A 269 -11.72 16.35 -8.86
N ALA A 270 -11.07 16.37 -7.69
CA ALA A 270 -9.91 15.56 -7.37
C ALA A 270 -9.81 15.31 -5.85
N LEU A 271 -9.37 14.12 -5.48
CA LEU A 271 -8.98 13.76 -4.11
C LEU A 271 -7.49 13.43 -4.09
N ARG A 272 -6.74 14.07 -3.21
CA ARG A 272 -5.27 13.97 -3.14
C ARG A 272 -4.80 13.74 -1.71
N ARG A 273 -3.64 13.10 -1.58
CA ARG A 273 -2.96 12.97 -0.30
C ARG A 273 -2.23 14.27 0.00
N ALA A 274 -2.60 14.93 1.10
CA ALA A 274 -1.79 16.02 1.64
C ALA A 274 -0.51 15.42 2.28
N GLN A 275 0.64 15.99 1.97
CA GLN A 275 1.93 15.56 2.53
C GLN A 275 2.93 16.71 2.54
N ALA A 276 3.74 16.80 3.60
CA ALA A 276 4.76 17.84 3.76
C ALA A 276 6.00 17.60 2.87
N GLY A 277 6.17 16.37 2.36
CA GLY A 277 7.26 15.98 1.49
C GLY A 277 7.01 14.61 0.89
N PHE A 278 7.95 14.15 0.05
CA PHE A 278 7.88 12.85 -0.60
C PHE A 278 8.78 11.84 0.12
N GLY A 279 8.22 10.65 0.38
CA GLY A 279 9.01 9.48 0.75
C GLY A 279 9.70 8.88 -0.49
N THR A 280 10.42 7.78 -0.29
CA THR A 280 10.98 6.99 -1.40
C THR A 280 10.31 5.61 -1.46
N GLY A 281 10.39 4.94 -2.60
CA GLY A 281 9.98 3.55 -2.76
C GLY A 281 8.49 3.26 -2.53
N ALA A 282 7.60 4.23 -2.74
CA ALA A 282 6.17 4.04 -2.45
C ALA A 282 5.25 4.46 -3.59
N GLY A 283 4.10 3.80 -3.69
CA GLY A 283 3.00 4.12 -4.58
C GLY A 283 1.66 4.15 -3.85
N LEU A 284 0.74 4.95 -4.38
CA LEU A 284 -0.62 5.07 -3.91
C LEU A 284 -1.58 5.19 -5.09
N VAL A 285 -2.45 4.21 -5.26
CA VAL A 285 -3.61 4.35 -6.15
C VAL A 285 -4.60 5.32 -5.48
N LEU A 286 -4.81 6.47 -6.10
CA LEU A 286 -5.68 7.53 -5.58
C LEU A 286 -7.17 7.15 -5.72
N PRO A 287 -8.06 7.84 -4.97
CA PRO A 287 -9.50 7.65 -5.09
C PRO A 287 -10.03 7.77 -6.52
N GLU A 288 -10.99 6.92 -6.84
CA GLU A 288 -11.72 6.98 -8.10
C GLU A 288 -12.72 8.15 -8.09
N THR A 289 -12.68 8.98 -9.13
CA THR A 289 -13.59 10.14 -9.27
C THR A 289 -14.73 9.84 -10.24
N ASP A 290 -14.43 9.38 -11.45
CA ASP A 290 -15.37 9.27 -12.57
C ASP A 290 -15.39 7.88 -13.23
N GLY A 291 -14.54 6.95 -12.77
CA GLY A 291 -14.41 5.59 -13.30
C GLY A 291 -13.79 5.47 -14.70
N THR A 292 -13.32 6.58 -15.28
CA THR A 292 -12.71 6.58 -16.62
C THR A 292 -11.19 6.34 -16.59
N LYS A 293 -10.58 6.56 -15.42
CA LYS A 293 -9.13 6.57 -15.23
C LYS A 293 -8.75 6.14 -13.83
N PHE A 294 -7.51 5.72 -13.72
CA PHE A 294 -6.79 5.51 -12.49
C PHE A 294 -5.69 6.56 -12.37
N GLU A 295 -5.51 7.08 -11.17
CA GLU A 295 -4.39 7.95 -10.85
C GLU A 295 -3.51 7.25 -9.82
N VAL A 296 -2.22 7.13 -10.11
CA VAL A 296 -1.24 6.49 -9.22
C VAL A 296 -0.19 7.53 -8.86
N LEU A 297 -0.17 7.93 -7.59
CA LEU A 297 0.91 8.73 -7.02
C LEU A 297 2.09 7.81 -6.75
N ILE A 298 3.25 8.12 -7.31
CA ILE A 298 4.50 7.40 -7.09
C ILE A 298 5.50 8.36 -6.46
N THR A 299 6.24 7.93 -5.45
CA THR A 299 7.27 8.72 -4.77
C THR A 299 8.60 7.97 -4.77
N LEU A 300 9.64 8.58 -5.34
CA LEU A 300 10.97 7.99 -5.56
C LEU A 300 12.07 9.02 -5.29
N ASP A 301 13.32 8.58 -5.28
CA ASP A 301 14.46 9.48 -5.47
C ASP A 301 14.33 10.24 -6.82
N VAL A 302 14.87 11.45 -6.87
CA VAL A 302 14.75 12.34 -8.04
C VAL A 302 15.27 11.68 -9.31
N GLU A 303 16.40 10.97 -9.23
CA GLU A 303 17.03 10.31 -10.38
C GLU A 303 16.14 9.17 -10.91
N ALA A 304 15.65 8.26 -10.05
CA ALA A 304 14.73 7.21 -10.45
C ALA A 304 13.41 7.76 -10.99
N MET A 305 12.90 8.87 -10.43
CA MET A 305 11.71 9.53 -10.96
C MET A 305 11.96 10.03 -12.39
N GLU A 306 13.11 10.65 -12.66
CA GLU A 306 13.50 11.09 -14.00
C GLU A 306 13.60 9.91 -14.98
N TYR A 307 14.25 8.81 -14.58
CA TYR A 307 14.30 7.58 -15.38
C TYR A 307 12.90 7.02 -15.68
N LEU A 308 11.99 7.02 -14.70
CA LEU A 308 10.63 6.54 -14.88
C LEU A 308 9.86 7.43 -15.88
N CYS A 309 9.97 8.76 -15.75
CA CYS A 309 9.28 9.72 -16.62
C CYS A 309 9.76 9.64 -18.07
N ASN A 310 11.05 9.39 -18.28
CA ASN A 310 11.67 9.28 -19.60
C ASN A 310 11.59 7.86 -20.21
N SER A 311 11.04 6.88 -19.48
CA SER A 311 10.94 5.50 -19.95
C SER A 311 9.84 5.33 -20.99
N ARG A 312 10.22 5.09 -22.25
CA ARG A 312 9.28 4.75 -23.35
C ARG A 312 8.36 3.58 -22.99
N SER A 313 8.93 2.58 -22.32
CA SER A 313 8.18 1.39 -21.89
C SER A 313 7.12 1.70 -20.83
N TRP A 314 7.31 2.74 -20.01
CA TRP A 314 6.33 3.21 -19.02
C TRP A 314 5.26 4.10 -19.69
N GLN A 315 5.69 4.99 -20.58
CA GLN A 315 4.81 5.91 -21.32
C GLN A 315 3.73 5.20 -22.15
N ARG A 316 3.90 3.91 -22.50
CA ARG A 316 2.84 3.10 -23.13
C ARG A 316 1.60 2.92 -22.25
N TRP A 317 1.75 3.01 -20.93
CA TRP A 317 0.69 2.77 -19.97
C TRP A 317 0.03 4.04 -19.47
N VAL A 318 0.75 5.17 -19.49
CA VAL A 318 0.35 6.42 -18.86
C VAL A 318 0.14 7.50 -19.93
N LYS A 319 -0.97 8.25 -19.84
CA LYS A 319 -1.27 9.31 -20.81
C LYS A 319 -0.77 10.69 -20.38
N THR A 320 -0.68 10.95 -19.07
CA THR A 320 -0.40 12.30 -18.57
C THR A 320 0.25 12.24 -17.20
N GLN A 321 1.29 13.06 -17.03
CA GLN A 321 1.96 13.33 -15.77
C GLN A 321 1.32 14.58 -15.14
N ARG A 322 0.87 14.50 -13.90
CA ARG A 322 0.38 15.66 -13.13
C ARG A 322 1.29 15.88 -11.93
N LEU A 323 1.84 17.09 -11.82
CA LEU A 323 2.50 17.60 -10.61
C LEU A 323 1.43 18.09 -9.63
#